data_AF-A0A928VBC5-F1
#
_entry.id   AF-A0A928VBC5-F1
#
_cell.length_a   1.000
_cell.length_b   1.000
_cell.length_c   1.000
_cell.angle_alpha   90.00
_cell.angle_beta   90.00
_cell.angle_gamma   90.00
#
_symmetry.space_group_name_H-M   'P 1'
#
loop_
_entity.id
_entity.type
_entity.pdbx_description
1 polymer ?
#
loop_
_entity_poly.entity_id
_entity_poly.type
_entity_poly.pdbx_seq_one_letter_code
_entity_poly.pdbx_strand_id
1 'polypeptide(L)' 'MKAITLLGSTGSIGTQTLDIVAEHPDQFRIVGLAAGRNVE' A
#
# COMPACT_ATOMS: atom_id res chain seq x y z
N MET A 1 12.49 8.42 3.51
CA MET A 1 11.05 8.50 3.14
C MET A 1 10.85 8.59 1.63
N LYS A 2 10.31 7.53 1.03
CA LYS A 2 9.89 7.45 -0.37
C LYS A 2 8.36 7.46 -0.44
N ALA A 3 7.80 8.34 -1.25
CA ALA A 3 6.37 8.38 -1.53
C ALA A 3 6.02 7.40 -2.65
N ILE A 4 5.06 6.51 -2.42
CA ILE A 4 4.66 5.48 -3.38
C ILE A 4 3.14 5.40 -3.54
N THR A 5 2.69 5.08 -4.75
CA THR A 5 1.30 4.75 -5.08
C THR A 5 1.19 3.24 -5.25
N LEU A 6 0.18 2.63 -4.63
CA LEU A 6 -0.02 1.18 -4.67
C LEU A 6 -1.25 0.83 -5.52
N LEU A 7 -1.01 0.18 -6.67
CA LEU A 7 -2.05 -0.30 -7.57
C LEU A 7 -2.37 -1.77 -7.25
N GLY A 8 -3.64 -2.09 -7.04
CA GLY A 8 -4.07 -3.41 -6.56
C GLY A 8 -3.90 -3.56 -5.04
N SER A 9 -4.14 -2.50 -4.27
CA SER A 9 -3.89 -2.44 -2.83
C SER A 9 -4.65 -3.48 -2.00
N THR A 10 -5.77 -3.98 -2.51
CA THR A 10 -6.61 -4.99 -1.85
C THR A 10 -6.30 -6.42 -2.28
N GLY A 11 -5.34 -6.62 -3.20
CA GLY A 11 -4.88 -7.96 -3.58
C GLY A 11 -3.82 -8.48 -2.60
N SER A 12 -3.50 -9.77 -2.69
CA SER A 12 -2.51 -10.42 -1.80
C SER A 12 -1.17 -9.66 -1.72
N ILE A 13 -0.61 -9.22 -2.85
CA ILE A 13 0.64 -8.43 -2.85
C ILE A 13 0.42 -7.03 -2.27
N GLY A 14 -0.73 -6.42 -2.54
CA GLY A 14 -1.08 -5.10 -2.04
C GLY A 14 -1.14 -5.07 -0.51
N THR A 15 -1.86 -6.00 0.11
CA THR A 15 -1.98 -6.08 1.56
C THR A 15 -0.64 -6.36 2.23
N GLN A 16 0.14 -7.31 1.69
CA GLN A 16 1.49 -7.59 2.20
C GLN A 16 2.44 -6.39 2.05
N THR A 17 2.29 -5.60 0.97
CA THR A 17 3.05 -4.36 0.80
C THR A 17 2.68 -3.33 1.88
N LEU A 18 1.40 -3.24 2.23
CA LEU A 18 0.95 -2.35 3.31
C LEU A 18 1.53 -2.76 4.67
N ASP A 19 1.63 -4.06 4.94
CA ASP A 19 2.28 -4.57 6.16
C ASP A 19 3.74 -4.10 6.25
N ILE A 20 4.51 -4.24 5.16
CA ILE A 20 5.90 -3.76 5.10
C ILE A 20 6.01 -2.25 5.31
N VAL A 21 5.09 -1.47 4.71
CA VAL A 21 5.07 -0.01 4.88
C VAL A 21 4.74 0.37 6.33
N ALA A 22 3.83 -0.36 6.98
CA ALA A 22 3.49 -0.14 8.39
C ALA A 22 4.67 -0.45 9.32
N GLU A 23 5.49 -1.45 8.99
CA GLU A 23 6.72 -1.80 9.73
C GLU A 23 7.87 -0.79 9.53
N HIS A 24 7.89 -0.06 8.39
CA HIS A 24 8.99 0.84 8.02
C HIS A 24 8.51 2.27 7.68
N PRO A 25 7.83 2.96 8.61
CA PRO A 25 7.21 4.26 8.35
C PRO A 25 8.21 5.41 8.11
N ASP A 26 9.46 5.26 8.52
CA ASP A 26 10.56 6.20 8.24
C ASP A 26 11.06 6.09 6.78
N GLN A 27 10.90 4.91 6.19
CA GLN A 27 11.36 4.60 4.85
C GLN A 27 10.29 4.86 3.79
N PHE A 28 9.03 4.54 4.06
CA PHE A 28 7.95 4.56 3.07
C PHE A 28 6.73 5.35 3.51
N ARG A 29 6.04 5.92 2.52
CA ARG A 29 4.74 6.58 2.72
C ARG A 29 3.84 6.28 1.53
N ILE A 30 2.67 5.73 1.80
CA ILE A 30 1.61 5.60 0.80
C ILE A 30 1.03 6.99 0.53
N VAL A 31 0.99 7.38 -0.74
CA VAL A 31 0.37 8.65 -1.19
C VAL A 31 -0.82 8.43 -2.12
N GLY A 32 -1.07 7.18 -2.52
CA GLY A 32 -2.23 6.80 -3.32
C GLY A 32 -2.47 5.30 -3.26
N LEU A 33 -3.75 4.92 -3.29
CA LEU A 33 -4.22 3.54 -3.35
C LEU A 33 -5.16 3.40 -4.54
N ALA A 34 -5.05 2.30 -5.26
CA ALA A 34 -6.03 1.90 -6.26
C ALA A 34 -6.45 0.45 -6.04
N ALA A 35 -7.76 0.21 -6.06
CA ALA A 35 -8.37 -1.10 -5.94
C ALA A 35 -9.45 -1.24 -7.02
N GLY A 36 -9.75 -2.48 -7.42
CA GLY A 36 -10.73 -2.74 -8.48
C GLY A 36 -12.17 -2.63 -7.99
N ARG A 37 -12.58 -3.52 -7.07
CA ARG A 37 -13.97 -3.65 -6.60
C ARG A 37 -14.14 -3.86 -5.09
N ASN A 38 -13.03 -3.98 -4.36
CA ASN A 38 -13.07 -4.26 -2.93
C ASN A 38 -13.09 -2.93 -2.17
N VAL A 39 -14.30 -2.44 -1.87
CA VAL A 39 -14.56 -1.12 -1.27
C VAL A 39 -14.83 -1.21 0.23
N GLU A 40 -15.25 -2.39 0.71
CA GLU A 40 -15.39 -2.72 2.14
C GLU A 40 -14.00 -2.84 2.81
#